data_AF-A0AAU2UVB4-F1
#
_entry.id   AF-A0AAU2UVB4-F1
#
_cell.length_a   1.000
_cell.length_b   1.000
_cell.length_c   1.000
_cell.angle_alpha   90.00
_cell.angle_beta   90.00
_cell.angle_gamma   90.00
#
_symmetry.space_group_name_H-M   'P 1'
#
loop_
_entity.id
_entity.type
_entity.pdbx_description
1 polymer ?
#
loop_
_entity_poly.entity_id
_entity_poly.type
_entity_poly.pdbx_seq_one_letter_code
_entity_poly.pdbx_strand_id
1 'polypeptide(L)'
;MGRPENNVDQTVPARAELAEYLRERRRAADLTYSQMSEGGWLSKATFERAASGSTVPAWDTVEQFITVTLTEKDVFGPEVLLTRGHELWVRARRATRAPYYVHKAPDPTLLSDTAGFLRALRHQHVWAGYPTPGEMESMAGTGMLPKTTARRIIAGDALPVDPPQALAFLQACYVQGETELERWLSAAVRALRDDPTRSKDIGKWVKAHQEMARRAEEKEFASVTLLRDQEGQRAA
;
A
#
# COMPACT_ATOMS: atom_id res chain seq x y z
N MET A 1 -19.58 17.27 27.20
CA MET A 1 -19.03 18.26 26.25
C MET A 1 -17.52 18.20 26.34
N GLY A 2 -16.86 17.63 25.33
CA GLY A 2 -15.40 17.47 25.31
C GLY A 2 -14.71 18.78 24.95
N ARG A 3 -13.45 18.94 25.39
CA ARG A 3 -12.57 20.04 24.99
C ARG A 3 -12.52 20.15 23.45
N PRO A 4 -12.57 21.37 22.88
CA PRO A 4 -12.38 21.56 21.45
C PRO A 4 -11.09 20.90 20.97
N GLU A 5 -11.17 20.20 19.84
CA GLU A 5 -10.02 19.57 19.22
C GLU A 5 -9.06 20.65 18.69
N ASN A 6 -7.75 20.50 18.93
CA ASN A 6 -6.75 21.41 18.37
C ASN A 6 -6.77 21.36 16.84
N ASN A 7 -6.35 22.45 16.19
CA ASN A 7 -6.15 22.45 14.74
C ASN A 7 -5.20 21.33 14.29
N VAL A 8 -5.42 20.80 13.09
CA VAL A 8 -4.53 19.80 12.48
C VAL A 8 -3.16 20.45 12.23
N ASP A 9 -2.08 19.73 12.53
CA ASP A 9 -0.73 20.18 12.20
C ASP A 9 -0.49 20.11 10.68
N GLN A 10 -0.36 21.28 10.06
CA GLN A 10 -0.21 21.50 8.61
C GLN A 10 1.27 21.48 8.13
N THR A 11 2.25 21.19 9.00
CA THR A 11 3.68 21.24 8.65
C THR A 11 4.04 20.33 7.47
N VAL A 12 3.37 19.19 7.34
CA VAL A 12 3.50 18.26 6.19
C VAL A 12 2.11 18.09 5.56
N PRO A 13 1.83 18.68 4.38
CA PRO A 13 0.49 18.69 3.81
C PRO A 13 -0.14 17.31 3.64
N ALA A 14 0.63 16.32 3.15
CA ALA A 14 0.12 14.96 2.97
C ALA A 14 -0.30 14.28 4.29
N ARG A 15 0.36 14.63 5.40
CA ARG A 15 0.03 14.14 6.74
C ARG A 15 -1.21 14.83 7.30
N ALA A 16 -1.37 16.12 6.99
CA ALA A 16 -2.57 16.87 7.34
C ALA A 16 -3.79 16.33 6.58
N GLU A 17 -3.67 16.04 5.28
CA GLU A 17 -4.74 15.46 4.46
C GLU A 17 -5.25 14.13 5.05
N LEU A 18 -4.33 13.25 5.48
CA LEU A 18 -4.70 12.01 6.19
C LEU A 18 -5.45 12.30 7.50
N ALA A 19 -4.95 13.23 8.33
CA ALA A 19 -5.57 13.55 9.60
C ALA A 19 -6.96 14.18 9.43
N GLU A 20 -7.13 15.05 8.43
CA GLU A 20 -8.40 15.66 8.06
C GLU A 20 -9.39 14.59 7.62
N TYR A 21 -8.98 13.67 6.73
CA TYR A 21 -9.80 12.53 6.32
C TYR A 21 -10.29 11.71 7.53
N LEU A 22 -9.41 11.39 8.47
CA LEU A 22 -9.81 10.69 9.70
C LEU A 22 -10.80 11.50 10.55
N ARG A 23 -10.58 12.81 10.70
CA ARG A 23 -11.54 13.69 11.41
C ARG A 23 -12.88 13.79 10.70
N GLU A 24 -12.91 13.80 9.37
CA GLU A 24 -14.14 13.79 8.57
C GLU A 24 -14.91 12.50 8.80
N ARG A 25 -14.23 11.35 8.78
CA ARG A 25 -14.84 10.05 9.10
C ARG A 25 -15.47 10.03 10.48
N ARG A 26 -14.74 10.50 11.50
CA ARG A 26 -15.28 10.63 12.86
C ARG A 26 -16.51 11.53 12.92
N ARG A 27 -16.48 12.69 12.24
CA ARG A 27 -17.61 13.63 12.18
C ARG A 27 -18.82 13.03 11.47
N ALA A 28 -18.59 12.28 10.38
CA ALA A 28 -19.66 11.61 9.64
C ALA A 28 -20.35 10.51 10.47
N ALA A 29 -19.59 9.82 11.33
CA ALA A 29 -20.09 8.82 12.26
C ALA A 29 -20.71 9.40 13.54
N ASP A 30 -20.60 10.72 13.75
CA ASP A 30 -21.04 11.41 14.97
C ASP A 30 -20.46 10.80 16.27
N LEU A 31 -19.20 10.35 16.22
CA LEU A 31 -18.53 9.71 17.35
C LEU A 31 -17.54 10.64 18.04
N THR A 32 -17.44 10.49 19.35
CA THR A 32 -16.31 10.98 20.14
C THR A 32 -15.17 9.96 20.15
N TYR A 33 -13.94 10.41 20.41
CA TYR A 33 -12.80 9.50 20.57
C TYR A 33 -12.97 8.50 21.72
N SER A 34 -13.76 8.86 22.76
CA SER A 34 -14.11 7.92 23.84
C SER A 34 -14.99 6.78 23.33
N GLN A 35 -16.05 7.10 22.58
CA GLN A 35 -16.95 6.09 21.99
C GLN A 35 -16.21 5.21 20.98
N MET A 36 -15.32 5.79 20.17
CA MET A 36 -14.47 5.00 19.26
C MET A 36 -13.59 3.99 20.00
N SER A 37 -13.10 4.35 21.20
CA SER A 37 -12.29 3.43 22.02
C SER A 37 -13.09 2.32 22.67
N GLU A 38 -14.40 2.50 22.85
CA GLU A 38 -15.30 1.43 23.31
C GLU A 38 -15.62 0.45 22.17
N GLY A 39 -15.66 0.94 20.93
CA GLY A 39 -15.92 0.15 19.72
C GLY A 39 -14.67 -0.51 19.09
N GLY A 40 -13.50 -0.41 19.70
CA GLY A 40 -12.25 -0.93 19.14
C GLY A 40 -11.20 -1.29 20.18
N TRP A 41 -10.04 -1.74 19.71
CA TRP A 41 -8.92 -2.13 20.58
C TRP A 41 -7.92 -1.00 20.86
N LEU A 42 -8.16 0.19 20.29
CA LEU A 42 -7.30 1.36 20.44
C LEU A 42 -7.79 2.29 21.54
N SER A 43 -6.87 2.85 22.31
CA SER A 43 -7.19 3.87 23.30
C SER A 43 -7.66 5.18 22.65
N LYS A 44 -8.49 5.94 23.38
CA LYS A 44 -8.86 7.32 23.03
C LYS A 44 -7.65 8.17 22.60
N ALA A 45 -6.57 8.13 23.38
CA ALA A 45 -5.37 8.91 23.11
C ALA A 45 -4.68 8.51 21.79
N THR A 46 -4.81 7.25 21.38
CA THR A 46 -4.27 6.79 20.09
C THR A 46 -5.07 7.36 18.93
N PHE A 47 -6.40 7.40 19.01
CA PHE A 47 -7.23 8.04 18.00
C PHE A 47 -6.97 9.55 17.91
N GLU A 48 -6.87 10.24 19.04
CA GLU A 48 -6.53 11.68 19.08
C GLU A 48 -5.18 11.95 18.41
N ARG A 49 -4.15 11.14 18.71
CA ARG A 49 -2.84 11.29 18.06
C ARG A 49 -2.91 11.03 16.56
N ALA A 50 -3.62 9.99 16.12
CA ALA A 50 -3.78 9.66 14.71
C ALA A 50 -4.44 10.81 13.92
N ALA A 51 -5.44 11.47 14.51
CA ALA A 51 -6.16 12.59 13.91
C ALA A 51 -5.52 13.97 14.16
N SER A 52 -4.36 14.05 14.82
CA SER A 52 -3.70 15.33 15.12
C SER A 52 -2.93 15.91 13.94
N GLY A 53 -2.51 15.06 13.00
CA GLY A 53 -1.58 15.44 11.94
C GLY A 53 -0.15 15.67 12.43
N SER A 54 0.21 15.32 13.68
CA SER A 54 1.59 15.52 14.21
C SER A 54 2.56 14.37 13.87
N THR A 55 2.03 13.18 13.57
CA THR A 55 2.80 11.99 13.17
C THR A 55 1.99 11.17 12.17
N VAL A 56 2.67 10.41 11.31
CA VAL A 56 1.98 9.41 10.48
C VAL A 56 1.66 8.19 11.35
N PRO A 57 0.38 7.84 11.58
CA PRO A 57 0.00 6.66 12.37
C PRO A 57 0.43 5.36 11.69
N ALA A 58 0.42 4.23 12.42
CA ALA A 58 0.57 2.91 11.80
C ALA A 58 -0.64 2.56 10.92
N TRP A 59 -0.47 1.66 9.95
CA TRP A 59 -1.58 1.28 9.06
C TRP A 59 -2.75 0.70 9.86
N ASP A 60 -2.50 -0.24 10.77
CA ASP A 60 -3.52 -0.86 11.63
C ASP A 60 -4.32 0.18 12.43
N THR A 61 -3.69 1.31 12.77
CA THR A 61 -4.38 2.43 13.44
C THR A 61 -5.34 3.14 12.50
N VAL A 62 -4.94 3.37 11.25
CA VAL A 62 -5.79 3.97 10.21
C VAL A 62 -6.95 3.04 9.86
N GLU A 63 -6.65 1.77 9.64
CA GLU A 63 -7.65 0.73 9.36
C GLU A 63 -8.68 0.63 10.48
N GLN A 64 -8.24 0.51 11.74
CA GLN A 64 -9.16 0.47 12.88
C GLN A 64 -9.98 1.76 12.98
N PHE A 65 -9.38 2.93 12.75
CA PHE A 65 -10.09 4.22 12.75
C PHE A 65 -11.23 4.20 11.72
N ILE A 66 -10.94 3.79 10.49
CA ILE A 66 -11.94 3.71 9.42
C ILE A 66 -13.03 2.70 9.79
N THR A 67 -12.64 1.52 10.28
CA THR A 67 -13.57 0.45 10.66
C THR A 67 -14.54 0.87 11.76
N VAL A 68 -14.07 1.53 12.84
CA VAL A 68 -14.97 1.99 13.93
C VAL A 68 -15.83 3.19 13.54
N THR A 69 -15.53 3.85 12.42
CA THR A 69 -16.29 4.99 11.91
C THR A 69 -17.14 4.64 10.69
N LEU A 70 -17.31 3.35 10.38
CA LEU A 70 -18.25 2.92 9.35
C LEU A 70 -19.69 3.25 9.76
N THR A 71 -20.47 3.69 8.80
CA THR A 71 -21.87 4.10 8.97
C THR A 71 -22.74 3.44 7.92
N GLU A 72 -24.05 3.38 8.15
CA GLU A 72 -25.02 2.91 7.15
C GLU A 72 -25.04 3.78 5.87
N LYS A 73 -24.51 5.01 5.93
CA LYS A 73 -24.40 5.93 4.80
C LYS A 73 -23.24 5.61 3.87
N ASP A 74 -22.37 4.68 4.23
CA ASP A 74 -21.22 4.27 3.41
C ASP A 74 -21.67 3.23 2.36
N VAL A 75 -22.46 3.68 1.39
CA VAL A 75 -23.15 2.85 0.39
C VAL A 75 -22.19 2.01 -0.45
N PHE A 76 -20.96 2.50 -0.68
CA PHE A 76 -19.94 1.78 -1.46
C PHE A 76 -19.14 0.76 -0.64
N GLY A 77 -19.50 0.56 0.64
CA GLY A 77 -18.87 -0.39 1.53
C GLY A 77 -17.52 0.06 2.11
N PRO A 78 -16.97 -0.72 3.06
CA PRO A 78 -15.74 -0.38 3.78
C PRO A 78 -14.50 -0.36 2.87
N GLU A 79 -14.50 -1.13 1.79
CA GLU A 79 -13.35 -1.29 0.89
C GLU A 79 -12.94 0.04 0.24
N VAL A 80 -13.90 0.87 -0.18
CA VAL A 80 -13.60 2.17 -0.81
C VAL A 80 -12.95 3.13 0.19
N LEU A 81 -13.43 3.14 1.44
CA LEU A 81 -12.88 3.98 2.50
C LEU A 81 -11.49 3.51 2.90
N LEU A 82 -11.29 2.20 3.05
CA LEU A 82 -9.99 1.61 3.35
C LEU A 82 -8.99 1.87 2.21
N THR A 83 -9.41 1.77 0.95
CA THR A 83 -8.57 2.09 -0.22
C THR A 83 -8.14 3.55 -0.17
N ARG A 84 -9.08 4.48 0.02
CA ARG A 84 -8.77 5.91 0.11
C ARG A 84 -7.87 6.23 1.30
N GLY A 85 -8.14 5.64 2.46
CA GLY A 85 -7.33 5.77 3.66
C GLY A 85 -5.91 5.26 3.45
N HIS A 86 -5.75 4.12 2.77
CA HIS A 86 -4.47 3.54 2.43
C HIS A 86 -3.67 4.45 1.49
N GLU A 87 -4.30 4.99 0.44
CA GLU A 87 -3.66 5.95 -0.46
C GLU A 87 -3.12 7.18 0.28
N LEU A 88 -3.95 7.79 1.13
CA LEU A 88 -3.58 8.96 1.93
C LEU A 88 -2.45 8.61 2.91
N TRP A 89 -2.52 7.43 3.52
CA TRP A 89 -1.50 6.95 4.45
C TRP A 89 -0.17 6.72 3.76
N VAL A 90 -0.15 6.07 2.59
CA VAL A 90 1.06 5.90 1.79
C VAL A 90 1.64 7.26 1.41
N ARG A 91 0.83 8.22 0.95
CA ARG A 91 1.28 9.59 0.64
C ARG A 91 1.90 10.30 1.84
N ALA A 92 1.23 10.27 2.99
CA ALA A 92 1.72 10.87 4.23
C ALA A 92 3.05 10.25 4.67
N ARG A 93 3.15 8.92 4.59
CA ARG A 93 4.36 8.16 4.92
C ARG A 93 5.52 8.53 4.00
N ARG A 94 5.28 8.59 2.70
CA ARG A 94 6.27 9.02 1.70
C ARG A 94 6.77 10.43 1.98
N ALA A 95 5.86 11.39 2.15
CA ALA A 95 6.22 12.77 2.44
C ALA A 95 7.03 12.96 3.73
N THR A 96 6.90 12.02 4.68
CA THR A 96 7.59 12.09 5.98
C THR A 96 8.90 11.31 6.00
N ARG A 97 8.98 10.16 5.31
CA ARG A 97 10.09 9.20 5.43
C ARG A 97 10.94 9.05 4.17
N ALA A 98 10.42 9.39 2.99
CA ALA A 98 11.22 9.30 1.77
C ALA A 98 12.25 10.44 1.74
N PRO A 99 13.50 10.17 1.32
CA PRO A 99 14.49 11.19 1.10
C PRO A 99 14.02 12.21 0.08
N TYR A 100 14.44 13.45 0.29
CA TYR A 100 14.03 14.59 -0.54
C TYR A 100 14.34 14.42 -2.04
N TYR A 101 15.30 13.57 -2.42
CA TYR A 101 15.72 13.35 -3.81
C TYR A 101 14.89 12.29 -4.56
N VAL A 102 13.91 11.68 -3.90
CA VAL A 102 13.13 10.56 -4.44
C VAL A 102 11.77 11.08 -4.88
N HIS A 103 11.67 11.46 -6.16
CA HIS A 103 10.49 12.15 -6.69
C HIS A 103 9.55 11.28 -7.54
N LYS A 104 10.01 10.10 -7.97
CA LYS A 104 9.25 9.23 -8.87
C LYS A 104 9.36 7.77 -8.44
N ALA A 105 8.26 7.04 -8.61
CA ALA A 105 8.27 5.59 -8.55
C ALA A 105 9.21 5.01 -9.62
N PRO A 106 9.93 3.92 -9.34
CA PRO A 106 10.64 3.17 -10.37
C PRO A 106 9.65 2.66 -11.44
N ASP A 107 10.08 2.67 -12.69
CA ASP A 107 9.30 2.16 -13.82
C ASP A 107 9.77 0.74 -14.16
N PRO A 108 8.97 -0.31 -13.92
CA PRO A 108 9.38 -1.69 -14.19
C PRO A 108 9.59 -1.98 -15.67
N THR A 109 8.99 -1.19 -16.57
CA THR A 109 9.09 -1.41 -18.01
C THR A 109 10.49 -1.17 -18.56
N LEU A 110 11.29 -0.35 -17.86
CA LEU A 110 12.66 0.01 -18.26
C LEU A 110 13.73 -0.99 -17.78
N LEU A 111 13.33 -2.04 -17.07
CA LEU A 111 14.25 -3.01 -16.48
C LEU A 111 14.52 -4.17 -17.44
N SER A 112 15.79 -4.39 -17.75
CA SER A 112 16.25 -5.43 -18.69
C SER A 112 17.30 -6.36 -18.11
N ASP A 113 17.93 -6.01 -16.98
CA ASP A 113 19.02 -6.78 -16.38
C ASP A 113 18.81 -7.02 -14.88
N THR A 114 19.52 -8.01 -14.36
CA THR A 114 19.44 -8.46 -12.96
C THR A 114 19.80 -7.34 -11.97
N ALA A 115 20.86 -6.57 -12.28
CA ALA A 115 21.30 -5.46 -11.44
C ALA A 115 20.29 -4.30 -11.44
N GLY A 116 19.70 -3.98 -12.58
CA GLY A 116 18.62 -3.01 -12.71
C GLY A 116 17.38 -3.43 -11.93
N PHE A 117 16.99 -4.70 -11.98
CA PHE A 117 15.85 -5.21 -11.23
C PHE A 117 16.05 -5.08 -9.71
N LEU A 118 17.22 -5.48 -9.20
CA LEU A 118 17.54 -5.33 -7.77
C LEU A 118 17.56 -3.84 -7.35
N ARG A 119 18.13 -2.97 -8.17
CA ARG A 119 18.14 -1.52 -7.93
C ARG A 119 16.72 -0.96 -7.89
N ALA A 120 15.84 -1.41 -8.79
CA ALA A 120 14.46 -0.99 -8.83
C ALA A 120 13.69 -1.41 -7.58
N LEU A 121 13.88 -2.64 -7.07
CA LEU A 121 13.27 -3.07 -5.81
C LEU A 121 13.70 -2.20 -4.63
N ARG A 122 14.99 -1.84 -4.57
CA ARG A 122 15.51 -0.92 -3.55
C ARG A 122 14.91 0.47 -3.71
N HIS A 123 14.84 0.98 -4.93
CA HIS A 123 14.19 2.27 -5.21
C HIS A 123 12.70 2.24 -4.85
N GLN A 124 12.01 1.13 -5.07
CA GLN A 124 10.61 0.96 -4.67
C GLN A 124 10.45 1.01 -3.15
N HIS A 125 11.34 0.34 -2.40
CA HIS A 125 11.35 0.39 -0.93
C HIS A 125 11.55 1.82 -0.40
N VAL A 126 12.51 2.53 -0.99
CA VAL A 126 12.78 3.94 -0.69
C VAL A 126 11.54 4.80 -1.01
N TRP A 127 10.98 4.63 -2.21
CA TRP A 127 9.79 5.33 -2.68
C TRP A 127 8.56 5.02 -1.83
N ALA A 128 8.44 3.82 -1.26
CA ALA A 128 7.36 3.43 -0.36
C ALA A 128 7.45 4.10 1.04
N GLY A 129 8.49 4.89 1.31
CA GLY A 129 8.70 5.53 2.61
C GLY A 129 9.33 4.59 3.64
N TYR A 130 10.26 3.72 3.19
CA TYR A 130 11.10 2.86 4.02
C TYR A 130 10.30 2.01 5.02
N PRO A 131 9.40 1.11 4.56
CA PRO A 131 8.84 0.09 5.43
C PRO A 131 9.98 -0.73 6.06
N THR A 132 9.98 -0.85 7.38
CA THR A 132 11.02 -1.60 8.08
C THR A 132 10.88 -3.09 7.77
N PRO A 133 11.96 -3.89 7.84
CA PRO A 133 11.87 -5.33 7.60
C PRO A 133 10.83 -6.05 8.48
N GLY A 134 10.55 -5.55 9.69
CA GLY A 134 9.51 -6.10 10.56
C GLY A 134 8.09 -5.75 10.11
N GLU A 135 7.86 -4.50 9.66
CA GLU A 135 6.59 -4.12 9.03
C GLU A 135 6.36 -4.94 7.75
N MET A 136 7.41 -5.12 6.93
CA MET A 136 7.32 -5.89 5.68
C MET A 136 6.95 -7.36 5.92
N GLU A 137 7.56 -8.00 6.91
CA GLU A 137 7.23 -9.38 7.30
C GLU A 137 5.79 -9.49 7.82
N SER A 138 5.34 -8.54 8.65
CA SER A 138 3.96 -8.51 9.16
C SER A 138 2.94 -8.38 8.03
N MET A 139 3.23 -7.56 7.00
CA MET A 139 2.32 -7.36 5.86
C MET A 139 2.33 -8.52 4.87
N ALA A 140 3.49 -9.13 4.65
CA ALA A 140 3.63 -10.27 3.74
C ALA A 140 3.02 -11.57 4.31
N GLY A 141 2.87 -11.65 5.63
CA GLY A 141 2.49 -12.87 6.33
C GLY A 141 3.70 -13.76 6.64
N THR A 142 3.52 -14.60 7.66
CA THR A 142 4.58 -15.46 8.20
C THR A 142 5.17 -16.36 7.11
N GLY A 143 6.49 -16.29 6.94
CA GLY A 143 7.24 -17.17 6.02
C GLY A 143 7.29 -16.70 4.57
N MET A 144 6.44 -15.77 4.13
CA MET A 144 6.42 -15.26 2.75
C MET A 144 7.57 -14.29 2.49
N LEU A 145 7.84 -13.41 3.45
CA LEU A 145 8.96 -12.48 3.41
C LEU A 145 9.61 -12.38 4.80
N PRO A 146 10.49 -13.32 5.16
CA PRO A 146 11.21 -13.25 6.42
C PRO A 146 11.97 -11.93 6.56
N LYS A 147 12.02 -11.39 7.79
CA LYS A 147 12.74 -10.13 8.09
C LYS A 147 14.17 -10.09 7.56
N THR A 148 14.89 -11.21 7.65
CA THR A 148 16.26 -11.35 7.16
C THR A 148 16.35 -11.23 5.64
N THR A 149 15.38 -11.82 4.92
CA THR A 149 15.30 -11.72 3.47
C THR A 149 14.97 -10.31 3.02
N ALA A 150 13.96 -9.67 3.62
CA ALA A 150 13.64 -8.26 3.35
C ALA A 150 14.88 -7.37 3.54
N ARG A 151 15.62 -7.55 4.63
CA ARG A 151 16.86 -6.82 4.91
C ARG A 151 17.91 -7.01 3.80
N ARG A 152 18.13 -8.24 3.33
CA ARG A 152 19.11 -8.53 2.27
C ARG A 152 18.71 -7.92 0.93
N ILE A 153 17.42 -7.93 0.59
CA ILE A 153 16.93 -7.28 -0.64
C ILE A 153 17.12 -5.76 -0.56
N ILE A 154 16.77 -5.13 0.57
CA ILE A 154 16.95 -3.69 0.78
C ILE A 154 18.44 -3.29 0.72
N ALA A 155 19.32 -4.08 1.32
CA ALA A 155 20.76 -3.88 1.27
C ALA A 155 21.33 -4.04 -0.15
N GLY A 156 20.66 -4.81 -1.00
CA GLY A 156 21.17 -5.19 -2.32
C GLY A 156 22.07 -6.44 -2.29
N ASP A 157 22.00 -7.23 -1.22
CA ASP A 157 22.79 -8.45 -1.04
C ASP A 157 22.11 -9.69 -1.65
N ALA A 158 20.83 -9.58 -2.00
CA ALA A 158 20.06 -10.67 -2.58
C ALA A 158 18.88 -10.17 -3.42
N LEU A 159 18.54 -10.94 -4.45
CA LEU A 159 17.26 -10.85 -5.14
C LEU A 159 16.23 -11.78 -4.50
N PRO A 160 14.92 -11.53 -4.68
CA PRO A 160 13.89 -12.49 -4.36
C PRO A 160 14.17 -13.84 -5.00
N VAL A 161 13.98 -14.93 -4.25
CA VAL A 161 14.31 -16.28 -4.73
C VAL A 161 13.28 -16.82 -5.71
N ASP A 162 12.02 -16.38 -5.58
CA ASP A 162 10.89 -16.83 -6.38
C ASP A 162 9.85 -15.71 -6.56
N PRO A 163 8.86 -15.90 -7.45
CA PRO A 163 7.81 -14.90 -7.66
C PRO A 163 6.98 -14.57 -6.42
N PRO A 164 6.54 -15.54 -5.59
CA PRO A 164 5.81 -15.23 -4.35
C PRO A 164 6.56 -14.28 -3.41
N GLN A 165 7.86 -14.50 -3.21
CA GLN A 165 8.68 -13.62 -2.37
C GLN A 165 8.83 -12.21 -2.98
N ALA A 166 8.93 -12.10 -4.32
CA ALA A 166 8.97 -10.81 -5.00
C ALA A 166 7.65 -10.04 -4.84
N LEU A 167 6.52 -10.72 -5.04
CA LEU A 167 5.19 -10.14 -4.83
C LEU A 167 5.01 -9.70 -3.37
N ALA A 168 5.40 -10.54 -2.41
CA ALA A 168 5.36 -10.19 -1.00
C ALA A 168 6.20 -8.94 -0.68
N PHE A 169 7.40 -8.82 -1.25
CA PHE A 169 8.24 -7.63 -1.11
C PHE A 169 7.57 -6.38 -1.70
N LEU A 170 6.98 -6.48 -2.89
CA LEU A 170 6.32 -5.37 -3.58
C LEU A 170 5.04 -4.93 -2.86
N GLN A 171 4.22 -5.87 -2.41
CA GLN A 171 3.03 -5.62 -1.60
C GLN A 171 3.39 -4.97 -0.26
N ALA A 172 4.47 -5.43 0.37
CA ALA A 172 5.04 -4.79 1.57
C ALA A 172 5.62 -3.38 1.28
N CYS A 173 5.86 -3.04 0.01
CA CYS A 173 6.16 -1.69 -0.46
C CYS A 173 4.92 -0.98 -1.05
N TYR A 174 3.72 -1.45 -0.69
CA TYR A 174 2.42 -0.87 -1.04
C TYR A 174 2.08 -0.89 -2.54
N VAL A 175 2.67 -1.81 -3.30
CA VAL A 175 2.26 -2.13 -4.67
C VAL A 175 1.10 -3.12 -4.60
N GLN A 176 -0.12 -2.64 -4.80
CA GLN A 176 -1.34 -3.46 -4.63
C GLN A 176 -2.10 -3.71 -5.94
N GLY A 177 -1.88 -2.88 -6.98
CA GLY A 177 -2.56 -3.03 -8.26
C GLY A 177 -2.06 -4.27 -9.01
N GLU A 178 -2.98 -5.11 -9.47
CA GLU A 178 -2.65 -6.32 -10.24
C GLU A 178 -1.89 -5.97 -11.53
N THR A 179 -2.31 -4.92 -12.24
CA THR A 179 -1.60 -4.39 -13.41
C THR A 179 -0.19 -3.90 -13.06
N GLU A 180 0.03 -3.34 -11.87
CA GLU A 180 1.37 -2.89 -11.46
C GLU A 180 2.25 -4.10 -11.08
N LEU A 181 1.71 -5.05 -10.31
CA LEU A 181 2.38 -6.30 -9.96
C LEU A 181 2.73 -7.13 -11.19
N GLU A 182 1.85 -7.18 -12.20
CA GLU A 182 2.12 -7.79 -13.50
C GLU A 182 3.35 -7.17 -14.16
N ARG A 183 3.42 -5.82 -14.24
CA ARG A 183 4.56 -5.12 -14.85
C ARG A 183 5.88 -5.43 -14.13
N TRP A 184 5.84 -5.58 -12.81
CA TRP A 184 7.00 -6.02 -12.02
C TRP A 184 7.41 -7.46 -12.30
N LEU A 185 6.46 -8.39 -12.44
CA LEU A 185 6.76 -9.77 -12.83
C LEU A 185 7.28 -9.86 -14.26
N SER A 186 6.71 -9.07 -15.17
CA SER A 186 7.19 -8.90 -16.55
C SER A 186 8.65 -8.43 -16.57
N ALA A 187 8.98 -7.46 -15.73
CA ALA A 187 10.35 -6.98 -15.54
C ALA A 187 11.29 -8.07 -15.00
N ALA A 188 10.84 -8.85 -14.02
CA ALA A 188 11.62 -9.97 -13.49
C ALA A 188 11.90 -11.03 -14.57
N VAL A 189 10.90 -11.36 -15.41
CA VAL A 189 11.08 -12.31 -16.52
C VAL A 189 12.12 -11.83 -17.53
N ARG A 190 12.16 -10.53 -17.84
CA ARG A 190 13.20 -9.95 -18.72
C ARG A 190 14.57 -9.99 -18.03
N ALA A 191 14.65 -9.46 -16.82
CA ALA A 191 15.89 -9.24 -16.08
C ALA A 191 16.60 -10.52 -15.62
N LEU A 192 15.87 -11.62 -15.42
CA LEU A 192 16.40 -12.88 -14.89
C LEU A 192 16.62 -13.95 -15.96
N ARG A 193 16.16 -13.71 -17.19
CA ARG A 193 16.25 -14.70 -18.29
C ARG A 193 17.70 -15.04 -18.64
N ASP A 194 18.54 -14.02 -18.70
CA ASP A 194 19.94 -14.16 -19.14
C ASP A 194 20.91 -14.34 -17.96
N ASP A 195 20.39 -14.42 -16.73
CA ASP A 195 21.20 -14.69 -15.53
C ASP A 195 21.52 -16.21 -15.45
N PRO A 196 22.81 -16.60 -15.47
CA PRO A 196 23.20 -18.02 -15.44
C PRO A 196 22.76 -18.76 -14.17
N THR A 197 22.59 -18.04 -13.05
CA THR A 197 22.19 -18.60 -11.76
C THR A 197 20.69 -18.72 -11.59
N ARG A 198 19.90 -17.87 -12.28
CA ARG A 198 18.44 -17.77 -12.11
C ARG A 198 17.62 -18.31 -13.28
N SER A 199 18.21 -18.38 -14.47
CA SER A 199 17.56 -18.90 -15.69
C SER A 199 16.91 -20.28 -15.52
N LYS A 200 17.46 -21.13 -14.63
CA LYS A 200 16.90 -22.46 -14.32
C LYS A 200 15.47 -22.41 -13.74
N ASP A 201 15.13 -21.35 -13.02
CA ASP A 201 13.82 -21.16 -12.40
C ASP A 201 12.91 -20.21 -13.21
N ILE A 202 13.33 -19.76 -14.40
CA ILE A 202 12.61 -18.73 -15.17
C ILE A 202 11.17 -19.16 -15.50
N GLY A 203 10.92 -20.47 -15.67
CA GLY A 203 9.58 -20.99 -15.92
C GLY A 203 8.57 -20.65 -14.80
N LYS A 204 9.03 -20.59 -13.55
CA LYS A 204 8.17 -20.17 -12.41
C LYS A 204 7.78 -18.70 -12.53
N TRP A 205 8.72 -17.85 -12.94
CA TRP A 205 8.49 -16.41 -13.16
C TRP A 205 7.56 -16.15 -14.33
N VAL A 206 7.75 -16.86 -15.45
CA VAL A 206 6.85 -16.76 -16.62
C VAL A 206 5.43 -17.17 -16.24
N LYS A 207 5.26 -18.29 -15.53
CA LYS A 207 3.94 -18.75 -15.08
C LYS A 207 3.26 -17.74 -14.14
N ALA A 208 4.01 -17.19 -13.19
CA ALA A 208 3.49 -16.19 -12.26
C ALA A 208 3.08 -14.89 -12.98
N HIS A 209 3.87 -14.43 -13.95
CA HIS A 209 3.53 -13.28 -14.79
C HIS A 209 2.24 -13.54 -15.56
N GLN A 210 2.10 -14.68 -16.24
CA GLN A 210 0.91 -15.01 -17.03
C GLN A 210 -0.36 -15.06 -16.18
N GLU A 211 -0.28 -15.67 -15.00
CA GLU A 211 -1.41 -15.73 -14.07
C GLU A 211 -1.79 -14.34 -13.55
N MET A 212 -0.82 -13.48 -13.26
CA MET A 212 -1.09 -12.10 -12.84
C MET A 212 -1.67 -11.25 -13.97
N ALA A 213 -1.18 -11.43 -15.21
CA ALA A 213 -1.71 -10.76 -16.39
C ALA A 213 -3.18 -11.12 -16.62
N ARG A 214 -3.53 -12.41 -16.52
CA ARG A 214 -4.92 -12.88 -16.61
C ARG A 214 -5.82 -12.20 -15.57
N ARG A 215 -5.36 -12.12 -14.31
CA ARG A 215 -6.13 -11.45 -13.24
C ARG A 215 -6.30 -9.96 -13.50
N ALA A 216 -5.24 -9.27 -13.93
CA ALA A 216 -5.29 -7.86 -14.28
C ALA A 216 -6.30 -7.59 -15.42
N GLU A 217 -6.31 -8.44 -16.46
CA GLU A 217 -7.29 -8.37 -17.56
C GLU A 217 -8.73 -8.60 -17.07
N GLU A 218 -8.95 -9.62 -16.25
CA GLU A 218 -10.26 -9.93 -15.65
C GLU A 218 -10.78 -8.74 -14.81
N LYS A 219 -9.90 -8.10 -14.04
CA LYS A 219 -10.24 -6.96 -13.20
C LYS A 219 -10.50 -5.68 -13.99
N GLU A 220 -9.72 -5.41 -15.04
CA GLU A 220 -9.97 -4.29 -15.95
C GLU A 220 -11.32 -4.48 -16.68
N PHE A 221 -11.61 -5.69 -17.16
CA PHE A 221 -12.88 -6.01 -17.81
C PHE A 221 -14.09 -5.85 -16.88
N ALA A 222 -13.96 -6.31 -15.63
CA ALA A 222 -14.99 -6.12 -14.60
C ALA A 222 -15.23 -4.63 -14.32
N SER A 223 -14.16 -3.84 -14.22
CA SER A 223 -14.24 -2.39 -13.98
C SER A 223 -14.94 -1.65 -15.14
N VAL A 224 -14.63 -2.01 -16.39
CA VAL A 224 -15.26 -1.41 -17.59
C VAL A 224 -16.75 -1.75 -17.68
N THR A 225 -17.12 -2.99 -17.35
CA THR A 225 -18.52 -3.43 -17.34
C THR A 225 -19.34 -2.66 -16.30
N LEU A 226 -18.81 -2.52 -15.08
CA LEU A 226 -19.47 -1.75 -14.00
C LEU A 226 -19.68 -0.28 -14.36
N LEU A 227 -18.72 0.37 -15.03
CA LEU A 227 -18.84 1.76 -15.47
C LEU A 227 -19.97 1.94 -16.50
N ARG A 228 -20.09 1.01 -17.46
CA ARG A 228 -21.17 1.06 -18.47
C ARG A 228 -22.57 0.88 -17.86
N ASP A 229 -22.69 0.00 -16.87
CA ASP A 229 -23.96 -0.22 -16.18
C ASP A 229 -24.40 1.02 -15.35
N GLN A 230 -23.44 1.73 -14.74
CA GLN A 230 -23.71 2.98 -14.02
C GLN A 230 -24.10 4.14 -14.95
N GLU A 231 -23.53 4.22 -16.15
CA GLU A 231 -23.92 5.22 -17.16
C GLU A 231 -25.31 4.94 -17.72
N GLY A 232 -25.67 3.67 -17.94
CA GLY A 232 -27.01 3.27 -18.36
C GLY A 232 -28.10 3.59 -17.33
N GLN A 233 -27.80 3.44 -16.03
CA GLN A 233 -28.73 3.77 -14.94
C GLN A 233 -28.88 5.27 -14.69
N ARG A 234 -27.90 6.11 -15.07
CA ARG A 234 -28.01 7.57 -14.97
C ARG A 234 -28.73 8.22 -16.15
N ALA A 235 -28.88 7.49 -17.25
CA ALA A 235 -29.52 7.97 -18.48
C ALA A 235 -31.01 7.58 -18.60
N ALA A 236 -31.54 6.81 -17.64
CA ALA A 236 -32.95 6.39 -17.54
C ALA A 236 -33.66 7.12 -16.39
#